data_AF-A0A9W7YXL9-F1
#
_entry.id   AF-A0A9W7YXL9-F1
#
_cell.length_a   1.000
_cell.length_b   1.000
_cell.length_c   1.000
_cell.angle_alpha   90.00
_cell.angle_beta   90.00
_cell.angle_gamma   90.00
#
_symmetry.space_group_name_H-M   'P 1'
#
loop_
_entity.id
_entity.type
_entity.pdbx_description
1 polymer ?
#
loop_
_entity_poly.entity_id
_entity_poly.type
_entity_poly.pdbx_seq_one_letter_code
_entity_poly.pdbx_strand_id
1 'polypeptide(L)'
;MSNICLTPEQPEYKGGSWHVEAMTNERIVATGIYYYDVENITESTLNFRESVEEYFDYEQYDHDGVNRAYGIFEDWYDDSVPLVQEIGNVQAKNGRCIVFPNIYQHQVSGFKLADPTKPGHRKILAFFFIDPTTRIPSTEIVPPQQREWWSETVMERGAMGRLPELVKEHIGKYVDFPISMAEAKELRLELMDERSTGNAASKSLFNPYFCLCEH
;
A
#
# COMPACT_ATOMS: atom_id res chain seq x y z
N MET A 1 -7.46 -4.96 6.21
CA MET A 1 -7.17 -6.41 6.14
C MET A 1 -7.09 -6.80 4.68
N SER A 2 -6.03 -7.49 4.27
CA SER A 2 -5.85 -7.96 2.90
C SER A 2 -5.56 -9.45 2.94
N ASN A 3 -6.27 -10.21 2.12
CA ASN A 3 -6.20 -11.67 2.11
C ASN A 3 -5.98 -12.13 0.68
N ILE A 4 -5.08 -13.10 0.52
CA ILE A 4 -4.95 -13.85 -0.73
C ILE A 4 -5.30 -15.29 -0.39
N CYS A 5 -6.35 -15.80 -1.02
CA CYS A 5 -6.84 -17.16 -0.84
C CYS A 5 -6.70 -17.90 -2.17
N LEU A 6 -6.11 -19.09 -2.12
CA LEU A 6 -5.93 -19.98 -3.25
C LEU A 6 -6.84 -21.21 -3.07
N THR A 7 -7.37 -21.70 -4.18
CA THR A 7 -8.16 -22.93 -4.23
C THR A 7 -7.50 -23.92 -5.20
N PRO A 8 -7.86 -25.21 -5.16
CA PRO A 8 -7.37 -26.17 -6.15
C PRO A 8 -7.61 -25.74 -7.61
N GLU A 9 -8.69 -25.02 -7.89
CA GLU A 9 -9.04 -24.49 -9.22
C GLU A 9 -8.22 -23.25 -9.59
N GLN A 10 -7.82 -22.46 -8.60
CA GLN A 10 -6.94 -21.30 -8.77
C GLN A 10 -5.75 -21.39 -7.80
N PRO A 11 -4.77 -22.27 -8.11
CA PRO A 11 -3.77 -22.71 -7.14
C PRO A 11 -2.55 -21.79 -7.03
N GLU A 12 -2.53 -20.67 -7.76
CA GLU A 12 -1.36 -19.80 -7.89
C GLU A 12 -1.75 -18.31 -7.85
N TYR A 13 -0.99 -17.54 -7.07
CA TYR A 13 -0.95 -16.09 -7.10
C TYR A 13 0.35 -15.64 -7.79
N LYS A 14 0.24 -14.80 -8.81
CA LYS A 14 1.39 -14.38 -9.64
C LYS A 14 2.31 -13.33 -9.00
N GLY A 15 1.90 -12.75 -7.87
CA GLY A 15 2.62 -11.65 -7.23
C GLY A 15 1.89 -10.32 -7.38
N GLY A 16 2.29 -9.35 -6.55
CA GLY A 16 1.82 -7.97 -6.62
C GLY A 16 2.66 -7.13 -7.57
N SER A 17 2.30 -5.87 -7.76
CA SER A 17 3.18 -4.88 -8.38
C SER A 17 4.11 -4.25 -7.36
N TRP A 18 5.27 -3.76 -7.80
CA TRP A 18 6.08 -2.84 -7.01
C TRP A 18 5.30 -1.55 -6.74
N HIS A 19 5.25 -1.13 -5.47
CA HIS A 19 4.56 0.09 -5.05
C HIS A 19 5.13 0.62 -3.73
N VAL A 20 4.86 1.91 -3.48
CA VAL A 20 4.95 2.54 -2.16
C VAL A 20 3.53 2.69 -1.65
N GLU A 21 3.31 2.64 -0.34
CA GLU A 21 1.97 2.86 0.19
C GLU A 21 1.61 4.33 0.09
N ALA A 22 0.35 4.59 -0.24
CA ALA A 22 -0.30 5.88 -0.12
C ALA A 22 0.18 7.00 -1.06
N MET A 23 -0.46 8.15 -0.94
CA MET A 23 -0.10 9.40 -1.60
C MET A 23 0.38 10.47 -0.59
N THR A 24 0.98 11.55 -1.09
CA THR A 24 1.56 12.64 -0.27
C THR A 24 0.58 13.27 0.73
N ASN A 25 -0.71 13.29 0.42
CA ASN A 25 -1.78 13.79 1.29
C ASN A 25 -2.04 12.89 2.50
N GLU A 26 -1.72 11.60 2.42
CA GLU A 26 -1.96 10.61 3.48
C GLU A 26 -0.82 10.58 4.51
N ARG A 27 0.34 11.14 4.17
CA ARG A 27 1.48 11.36 5.09
C ARG A 27 1.96 10.09 5.81
N ILE A 28 1.91 8.95 5.12
CA ILE A 28 2.37 7.67 5.65
C ILE A 28 3.89 7.62 5.63
N VAL A 29 4.51 7.48 6.80
CA VAL A 29 5.97 7.42 7.00
C VAL A 29 6.49 6.00 7.16
N ALA A 30 5.64 5.07 7.58
CA ALA A 30 5.99 3.66 7.71
C ALA A 30 4.76 2.76 7.56
N THR A 31 5.01 1.52 7.17
CA THR A 31 4.00 0.48 7.03
C THR A 31 4.35 -0.71 7.92
N GLY A 32 3.38 -1.16 8.69
CA GLY A 32 3.46 -2.37 9.51
C GLY A 32 2.56 -3.46 8.96
N ILE A 33 3.10 -4.66 8.74
CA ILE A 33 2.35 -5.83 8.25
C ILE A 33 2.45 -6.96 9.27
N TYR A 34 1.30 -7.47 9.70
CA TYR A 34 1.19 -8.65 10.55
C TYR A 34 0.52 -9.81 9.80
N TYR A 35 1.27 -10.89 9.59
CA TYR A 35 0.84 -12.12 8.94
C TYR A 35 0.17 -13.04 9.96
N TYR A 36 -1.10 -12.78 10.27
CA TYR A 36 -1.78 -13.44 11.38
C TYR A 36 -2.23 -14.87 11.08
N ASP A 37 -2.36 -15.23 9.80
CA ASP A 37 -2.81 -16.55 9.38
C ASP A 37 -2.26 -16.86 7.97
N VAL A 38 -1.31 -17.80 7.90
CA VAL A 38 -0.65 -18.25 6.66
C VAL A 38 -0.60 -19.77 6.67
N GLU A 39 -1.27 -20.40 5.71
CA GLU A 39 -1.45 -21.85 5.67
C GLU A 39 -1.48 -22.39 4.24
N ASN A 40 -0.92 -23.59 4.06
CA ASN A 40 -0.94 -24.36 2.81
C ASN A 40 -0.49 -23.59 1.55
N ILE A 41 0.54 -22.75 1.68
CA ILE A 41 1.17 -22.08 0.55
C ILE A 41 2.67 -22.37 0.53
N THR A 42 3.27 -22.31 -0.66
CA THR A 42 4.72 -22.23 -0.81
C THR A 42 5.25 -20.94 -0.20
N GLU A 43 6.57 -20.86 -0.06
CA GLU A 43 7.22 -19.64 0.43
C GLU A 43 6.76 -18.41 -0.37
N SER A 44 6.31 -17.39 0.37
CA SER A 44 5.97 -16.06 -0.15
C SER A 44 6.90 -15.07 0.53
N THR A 45 7.42 -14.11 -0.24
CA THR A 45 8.31 -13.06 0.28
C THR A 45 7.71 -11.69 0.02
N LEU A 46 8.09 -10.75 0.90
CA LEU A 46 7.93 -9.32 0.71
C LEU A 46 9.31 -8.79 0.27
N ASN A 47 9.41 -8.36 -0.98
CA ASN A 47 10.65 -7.83 -1.54
C ASN A 47 10.68 -6.32 -1.38
N PHE A 48 11.89 -5.77 -1.25
CA PHE A 48 12.14 -4.35 -1.03
C PHE A 48 13.21 -3.86 -1.98
N ARG A 49 12.98 -2.67 -2.53
CA ARG A 49 13.94 -1.94 -3.35
C ARG A 49 13.84 -0.44 -3.10
N GLU A 50 14.91 0.27 -3.41
CA GLU A 50 15.02 1.72 -3.23
C GLU A 50 15.53 2.36 -4.52
N SER A 51 15.08 3.58 -4.83
CA SER A 51 15.63 4.37 -5.93
C SER A 51 17.00 4.91 -5.53
N VAL A 52 17.97 4.82 -6.42
CA VAL A 52 19.27 5.48 -6.25
C VAL A 52 19.17 6.87 -6.88
N GLU A 53 19.70 7.88 -6.20
CA GLU A 53 19.75 9.24 -6.77
C GLU A 53 20.61 9.24 -8.05
N GLU A 54 20.25 10.02 -9.05
CA GLU A 54 21.01 10.10 -10.33
C GLU A 54 22.40 10.74 -10.15
N TYR A 55 22.55 11.56 -9.10
CA TYR A 55 23.75 12.37 -8.84
C TYR A 55 24.52 11.87 -7.62
N PHE A 56 24.97 10.62 -7.62
CA PHE A 56 26.01 10.18 -6.67
C PHE A 56 27.41 10.46 -7.23
N ASP A 57 28.36 10.74 -6.33
CA ASP A 57 29.75 11.00 -6.70
C ASP A 57 30.44 9.66 -7.05
N TYR A 58 30.79 9.47 -8.32
CA TYR A 58 31.50 8.28 -8.82
C TYR A 58 32.60 8.67 -9.80
N GLU A 59 33.65 7.85 -9.89
CA GLU A 59 34.70 8.02 -10.90
C GLU A 59 34.19 7.50 -12.25
N GLN A 60 34.32 8.30 -13.31
CA GLN A 60 33.88 7.92 -14.65
C GLN A 60 34.45 6.56 -15.06
N TYR A 61 33.61 5.67 -15.60
CA TYR A 61 33.95 4.29 -15.95
C TYR A 61 34.28 3.36 -14.76
N ASP A 62 34.02 3.75 -13.51
CA ASP A 62 34.14 2.86 -12.35
C ASP A 62 32.92 1.94 -12.20
N HIS A 63 32.72 1.07 -13.20
CA HIS A 63 31.63 0.10 -13.20
C HIS A 63 31.71 -0.84 -11.97
N ASP A 64 32.92 -1.25 -11.54
CA ASP A 64 33.10 -2.16 -10.40
C ASP A 64 32.75 -1.48 -9.07
N GLY A 65 33.12 -0.21 -8.88
CA GLY A 65 32.72 0.58 -7.71
C GLY A 65 31.21 0.80 -7.63
N VAL A 66 30.58 1.20 -8.73
CA VAL A 66 29.11 1.39 -8.81
C VAL A 66 28.37 0.08 -8.57
N ASN A 67 28.82 -1.02 -9.17
CA ASN A 67 28.29 -2.36 -8.93
C ASN A 67 28.35 -2.76 -7.46
N ARG A 68 29.49 -2.53 -6.80
CA ARG A 68 29.69 -2.96 -5.40
C ARG A 68 28.97 -2.09 -4.40
N ALA A 69 28.93 -0.78 -4.64
CA ALA A 69 28.31 0.18 -3.73
C ALA A 69 26.78 0.18 -3.85
N TYR A 70 26.27 0.16 -5.08
CA TYR A 70 24.84 0.37 -5.37
C TYR A 70 24.14 -0.87 -5.94
N GLY A 71 24.87 -1.89 -6.38
CA GLY A 71 24.26 -3.08 -7.00
C GLY A 71 23.68 -2.80 -8.39
N ILE A 72 24.10 -1.71 -9.04
CA ILE A 72 23.63 -1.28 -10.36
C ILE A 72 24.57 -1.86 -11.40
N PHE A 73 24.11 -2.92 -12.09
CA PHE A 73 24.87 -3.61 -13.12
C PHE A 73 24.53 -3.08 -14.50
N GLU A 74 25.48 -2.40 -15.14
CA GLU A 74 25.35 -2.04 -16.55
C GLU A 74 25.30 -3.28 -17.44
N ASP A 75 24.33 -3.30 -18.35
CA ASP A 75 24.30 -4.26 -19.45
C ASP A 75 25.03 -3.64 -20.64
N TRP A 76 26.05 -4.34 -21.14
CA TRP A 76 26.86 -3.90 -22.28
C TRP A 76 26.06 -3.71 -23.58
N TYR A 77 24.80 -4.18 -23.62
CA TYR A 77 23.88 -4.00 -24.74
C TYR A 77 22.76 -2.99 -24.46
N ASP A 78 22.62 -2.51 -23.22
CA ASP A 78 21.55 -1.61 -22.80
C ASP A 78 22.08 -0.57 -21.80
N ASP A 79 22.36 0.63 -22.32
CA ASP A 79 22.80 1.80 -21.56
C ASP A 79 21.67 2.38 -20.67
N SER A 80 20.51 1.73 -20.60
CA SER A 80 19.34 2.16 -19.84
C SER A 80 19.15 1.32 -18.57
N VAL A 81 20.12 1.38 -17.66
CA VAL A 81 20.04 0.62 -16.40
C VAL A 81 19.17 1.39 -15.40
N PRO A 82 18.13 0.75 -14.83
CA PRO A 82 17.30 1.41 -13.82
C PRO A 82 18.12 1.75 -12.58
N LEU A 83 18.03 2.99 -12.10
CA LEU A 83 18.60 3.44 -10.83
C LEU A 83 17.82 2.90 -9.63
N VAL A 84 17.86 1.58 -9.46
CA VAL A 84 17.15 0.89 -8.39
C VAL A 84 18.08 -0.11 -7.73
N GLN A 85 18.20 -0.01 -6.41
CA GLN A 85 18.91 -0.97 -5.60
C GLN A 85 17.93 -1.96 -4.98
N GLU A 86 18.12 -3.25 -5.26
CA GLU A 86 17.41 -4.32 -4.55
C GLU A 86 17.95 -4.45 -3.12
N ILE A 87 17.12 -4.12 -2.13
CA ILE A 87 17.50 -4.13 -0.70
C ILE A 87 17.42 -5.54 -0.13
N GLY A 88 16.52 -6.36 -0.69
CA GLY A 88 16.36 -7.76 -0.31
C GLY A 88 14.90 -8.10 -0.02
N ASN A 89 14.69 -9.18 0.74
CA ASN A 89 13.34 -9.69 0.98
C ASN A 89 13.18 -10.31 2.37
N VAL A 90 11.92 -10.39 2.80
CA VAL A 90 11.54 -11.04 4.06
C VAL A 90 10.41 -12.02 3.81
N GLN A 91 10.57 -13.25 4.28
CA GLN A 91 9.55 -14.30 4.18
C GLN A 91 8.27 -13.93 4.96
N ALA A 92 7.11 -14.18 4.36
CA ALA A 92 5.78 -13.99 4.92
C ALA A 92 5.36 -15.19 5.80
N LYS A 93 5.94 -15.32 7.00
CA LYS A 93 5.65 -16.44 7.91
C LYS A 93 4.41 -16.16 8.77
N ASN A 94 3.66 -17.21 9.10
CA ASN A 94 2.59 -17.13 10.09
C ASN A 94 3.10 -16.56 11.42
N GLY A 95 2.35 -15.63 12.01
CA GLY A 95 2.70 -14.92 13.24
C GLY A 95 3.80 -13.86 13.10
N ARG A 96 4.33 -13.59 11.90
CA ARG A 96 5.38 -12.58 11.71
C ARG A 96 4.79 -11.18 11.63
N CYS A 97 5.45 -10.23 12.31
CA CYS A 97 5.22 -8.80 12.16
C CYS A 97 6.46 -8.16 11.51
N ILE A 98 6.26 -7.28 10.54
CA ILE A 98 7.33 -6.52 9.86
C ILE A 98 6.91 -5.06 9.86
N VAL A 99 7.84 -4.16 10.18
CA VAL A 99 7.65 -2.72 10.06
C VAL A 99 8.80 -2.16 9.23
N PHE A 100 8.48 -1.34 8.24
CA PHE A 100 9.46 -0.74 7.34
C PHE A 100 9.06 0.71 7.01
N PRO A 101 10.05 1.60 6.78
CA PRO A 101 9.78 2.97 6.38
C PRO A 101 9.14 3.00 4.98
N ASN A 102 8.26 3.97 4.74
CA ASN A 102 7.53 4.13 3.47
C ASN A 102 8.39 4.79 2.37
N ILE A 103 9.71 4.65 2.46
CA ILE A 103 10.68 5.07 1.44
C ILE A 103 11.01 3.92 0.48
N TYR A 104 10.82 2.67 0.93
CA TYR A 104 11.07 1.50 0.11
C TYR A 104 9.87 1.17 -0.77
N GLN A 105 10.11 0.94 -2.06
CA GLN A 105 9.16 0.19 -2.87
C GLN A 105 9.16 -1.25 -2.39
N HIS A 106 7.96 -1.84 -2.31
CA HIS A 106 7.82 -3.22 -1.95
C HIS A 106 6.87 -3.97 -2.89
N GLN A 107 7.05 -5.28 -2.95
CA GLN A 107 6.26 -6.18 -3.78
C GLN A 107 6.05 -7.50 -3.04
N VAL A 108 4.86 -8.05 -3.14
CA VAL A 108 4.58 -9.42 -2.69
C VAL A 108 4.95 -10.39 -3.82
N SER A 109 5.86 -11.32 -3.56
CA SER A 109 6.19 -12.39 -4.52
C SER A 109 5.00 -13.31 -4.78
N GLY A 110 4.98 -13.89 -5.99
CA GLY A 110 4.06 -14.96 -6.31
C GLY A 110 4.26 -16.20 -5.43
N PHE A 111 3.19 -16.95 -5.21
CA PHE A 111 3.21 -18.21 -4.46
C PHE A 111 2.06 -19.10 -4.92
N LYS A 112 2.14 -20.38 -4.58
CA LYS A 112 1.14 -21.39 -4.95
C LYS A 112 0.76 -22.25 -3.76
N LEU A 113 -0.24 -23.11 -3.92
CA LEU A 113 -0.58 -24.12 -2.91
C LEU A 113 0.60 -25.08 -2.67
N ALA A 114 0.86 -25.38 -1.40
CA ALA A 114 1.85 -26.40 -1.03
C ALA A 114 1.29 -27.82 -1.26
N ASP A 115 0.06 -28.07 -0.81
CA ASP A 115 -0.79 -29.21 -1.15
C ASP A 115 -1.88 -28.73 -2.13
N PRO A 116 -1.76 -29.02 -3.45
CA PRO A 116 -2.71 -28.56 -4.46
C PRO A 116 -4.14 -29.13 -4.29
N THR A 117 -4.33 -30.13 -3.43
CA THR A 117 -5.64 -30.75 -3.20
C THR A 117 -6.49 -30.01 -2.17
N LYS A 118 -5.89 -29.06 -1.46
CA LYS A 118 -6.54 -28.29 -0.38
C LYS A 118 -6.43 -26.79 -0.63
N PRO A 119 -7.37 -25.98 -0.15
CA PRO A 119 -7.23 -24.53 -0.18
C PRO A 119 -6.07 -24.08 0.71
N GLY A 120 -5.58 -22.87 0.48
CA GLY A 120 -4.52 -22.24 1.24
C GLY A 120 -4.63 -20.72 1.19
N HIS A 121 -3.99 -20.03 2.12
CA HIS A 121 -4.13 -18.58 2.23
C HIS A 121 -2.94 -17.88 2.87
N ARG A 122 -2.86 -16.59 2.58
CA ARG A 122 -2.04 -15.60 3.28
C ARG A 122 -2.93 -14.45 3.70
N LYS A 123 -3.13 -14.25 4.99
CA LYS A 123 -3.95 -13.16 5.53
C LYS A 123 -3.10 -12.20 6.35
N ILE A 124 -3.35 -10.90 6.15
CA ILE A 124 -2.60 -9.85 6.83
C ILE A 124 -3.47 -8.76 7.45
N LEU A 125 -2.95 -8.19 8.53
CA LEU A 125 -3.31 -6.86 8.99
C LEU A 125 -2.22 -5.89 8.55
N ALA A 126 -2.63 -4.76 7.98
CA ALA A 126 -1.73 -3.67 7.58
C ALA A 126 -2.05 -2.45 8.45
N PHE A 127 -0.99 -1.83 8.96
CA PHE A 127 -1.01 -0.62 9.78
C PHE A 127 -0.20 0.45 9.06
N PHE A 128 -0.74 1.66 9.01
CA PHE A 128 -0.06 2.80 8.40
C PHE A 128 0.25 3.83 9.48
N PHE A 129 1.52 4.19 9.59
CA PHE A 129 1.99 5.17 10.56
C PHE A 129 2.06 6.53 9.87
N ILE A 130 1.38 7.52 10.47
CA ILE A 130 1.28 8.87 9.93
C ILE A 130 2.35 9.76 10.56
N ASP A 131 2.94 10.64 9.78
CA ASP A 131 3.84 11.70 10.25
C ASP A 131 3.19 12.51 11.39
N PRO A 132 3.71 12.44 12.63
CA PRO A 132 3.12 13.14 13.77
C PRO A 132 3.33 14.66 13.71
N THR A 133 4.22 15.17 12.85
CA THR A 133 4.51 16.60 12.73
C THR A 133 3.46 17.35 11.93
N THR A 134 2.64 16.63 11.15
CA THR A 134 1.58 17.19 10.32
C THR A 134 0.23 16.62 10.75
N ARG A 135 -0.69 17.48 11.22
CA ARG A 135 -2.03 17.03 11.58
C ARG A 135 -2.89 16.85 10.33
N ILE A 136 -3.40 15.64 10.14
CA ILE A 136 -4.40 15.34 9.10
C ILE A 136 -5.77 15.05 9.75
N PRO A 137 -6.89 15.19 9.00
CA PRO A 137 -8.20 14.78 9.49
C PRO A 137 -8.20 13.31 9.95
N SER A 138 -8.75 13.06 11.13
CA SER A 138 -8.83 11.72 11.73
C SER A 138 -10.23 11.50 12.32
N THR A 139 -10.48 10.29 12.80
CA THR A 139 -11.73 9.93 13.49
C THR A 139 -11.98 10.68 14.79
N GLU A 140 -11.00 11.47 15.27
CA GLU A 140 -11.19 12.40 16.39
C GLU A 140 -12.15 13.54 16.02
N ILE A 141 -12.08 14.03 14.77
CA ILE A 141 -12.86 15.18 14.29
C ILE A 141 -13.82 14.82 13.15
N VAL A 142 -13.57 13.71 12.46
CA VAL A 142 -14.44 13.18 11.39
C VAL A 142 -15.40 12.17 12.02
N PRO A 143 -16.71 12.47 12.07
CA PRO A 143 -17.66 11.59 12.74
C PRO A 143 -18.08 10.43 11.80
N PRO A 144 -18.83 9.42 12.28
CA PRO A 144 -19.15 8.22 11.51
C PRO A 144 -19.83 8.54 10.16
N GLN A 145 -19.24 8.13 9.05
CA GLN A 145 -19.71 8.56 7.73
C GLN A 145 -20.87 7.73 7.17
N GLN A 146 -21.06 6.51 7.67
CA GLN A 146 -22.11 5.61 7.20
C GLN A 146 -23.47 5.96 7.81
N ARG A 147 -24.50 6.03 6.97
CA ARG A 147 -25.86 6.41 7.36
C ARG A 147 -26.44 5.58 8.50
N GLU A 148 -26.22 4.27 8.47
CA GLU A 148 -26.70 3.33 9.49
C GLU A 148 -26.10 3.60 10.87
N TRP A 149 -24.84 4.06 10.94
CA TRP A 149 -24.17 4.38 12.20
C TRP A 149 -24.51 5.79 12.71
N TRP A 150 -24.81 6.70 11.77
CA TRP A 150 -25.06 8.10 12.08
C TRP A 150 -26.35 8.33 12.87
N SER A 151 -27.43 7.60 12.56
CA SER A 151 -28.70 7.74 13.27
C SER A 151 -28.52 7.45 14.77
N GLU A 152 -27.91 6.31 15.09
CA GLU A 152 -27.69 5.86 16.47
C GLU A 152 -26.67 6.74 17.22
N THR A 153 -25.64 7.23 16.51
CA THR A 153 -24.52 7.93 17.16
C THR A 153 -24.74 9.44 17.27
N VAL A 154 -25.43 10.05 16.31
CA VAL A 154 -25.57 11.52 16.22
C VAL A 154 -27.01 11.96 16.36
N MET A 155 -27.97 11.33 15.69
CA MET A 155 -29.37 11.78 15.73
C MET A 155 -30.08 11.41 17.02
N GLU A 156 -29.61 10.37 17.71
CA GLU A 156 -30.19 9.89 18.98
C GLU A 156 -29.46 10.41 20.23
N ARG A 157 -28.36 11.16 20.07
CA ARG A 157 -27.54 11.66 21.19
C ARG A 157 -27.56 13.18 21.30
N GLY A 158 -27.21 13.68 22.50
CA GLY A 158 -27.00 15.11 22.76
C GLY A 158 -28.23 15.99 22.48
N ALA A 159 -28.01 17.16 21.87
CA ALA A 159 -29.08 18.09 21.51
C ALA A 159 -29.96 17.56 20.37
N MET A 160 -29.39 16.80 19.43
CA MET A 160 -30.13 16.22 18.31
C MET A 160 -31.15 15.18 18.77
N GLY A 161 -30.81 14.35 19.76
CA GLY A 161 -31.73 13.36 20.33
C GLY A 161 -33.03 13.95 20.89
N ARG A 162 -33.00 15.21 21.34
CA ARG A 162 -34.14 15.94 21.92
C ARG A 162 -35.07 16.57 20.87
N LEU A 163 -34.66 16.59 19.61
CA LEU A 163 -35.47 17.16 18.53
C LEU A 163 -36.66 16.23 18.20
N PRO A 164 -37.83 16.78 17.83
CA PRO A 164 -38.93 15.99 17.29
C PRO A 164 -38.51 15.24 16.02
N GLU A 165 -39.10 14.07 15.79
CA GLU A 165 -38.75 13.19 14.67
C GLU A 165 -38.90 13.87 13.31
N LEU A 166 -39.95 14.70 13.16
CA LEU A 166 -40.18 15.49 11.95
C LEU A 166 -39.01 16.46 11.65
N VAL A 167 -38.41 17.05 12.69
CA VAL A 167 -37.28 17.98 12.53
C VAL A 167 -36.02 17.22 12.15
N LYS A 168 -35.78 16.04 12.75
CA LYS A 168 -34.67 15.15 12.39
C LYS A 168 -34.76 14.69 10.93
N GLU A 169 -35.96 14.29 10.50
CA GLU A 169 -36.22 13.88 9.12
C GLU A 169 -36.01 15.04 8.14
N HIS A 170 -36.45 16.25 8.50
CA HIS A 170 -36.26 17.43 7.67
C HIS A 170 -34.77 17.79 7.57
N ILE A 171 -34.03 17.81 8.68
CA ILE A 171 -32.57 18.03 8.68
C ILE A 171 -31.90 17.01 7.77
N GLY A 172 -32.22 15.72 7.91
CA GLY A 172 -31.65 14.63 7.11
C GLY A 172 -31.89 14.73 5.60
N LYS A 173 -32.87 15.54 5.15
CA LYS A 173 -33.13 15.82 3.72
C LYS A 173 -32.25 16.94 3.16
N TYR A 174 -31.64 17.77 4.01
CA TYR A 174 -30.82 18.92 3.60
C TYR A 174 -29.32 18.73 3.86
N VAL A 175 -28.91 17.63 4.50
CA VAL A 175 -27.50 17.30 4.66
C VAL A 175 -27.08 16.26 3.62
N ASP A 176 -26.01 16.57 2.88
CA ASP A 176 -25.34 15.65 1.92
C ASP A 176 -24.59 14.50 2.62
N PHE A 177 -24.68 14.46 3.95
CA PHE A 177 -24.02 13.53 4.84
C PHE A 177 -25.06 13.06 5.87
N PRO A 178 -25.10 11.78 6.26
CA PRO A 178 -24.15 10.69 6.00
C PRO A 178 -24.39 9.94 4.68
N ILE A 179 -23.35 9.28 4.16
CA ILE A 179 -23.38 8.55 2.89
C ILE A 179 -23.93 7.12 3.07
N SER A 180 -24.56 6.61 2.02
CA SER A 180 -25.02 5.23 1.91
C SER A 180 -23.85 4.27 1.68
N MET A 181 -24.10 2.97 1.91
CA MET A 181 -23.13 1.92 1.58
C MET A 181 -22.84 1.80 0.08
N ALA A 182 -23.76 2.25 -0.78
CA ALA A 182 -23.54 2.27 -2.22
C ALA A 182 -22.55 3.38 -2.59
N GLU A 183 -22.81 4.62 -2.13
CA GLU A 183 -21.91 5.77 -2.33
C GLU A 183 -20.52 5.52 -1.72
N ALA A 184 -20.45 4.92 -0.53
CA ALA A 184 -19.16 4.57 0.10
C ALA A 184 -18.34 3.56 -0.75
N LYS A 185 -19.01 2.65 -1.46
CA LYS A 185 -18.34 1.71 -2.37
C LYS A 185 -17.87 2.39 -3.65
N GLU A 186 -18.65 3.33 -4.17
CA GLU A 186 -18.29 4.12 -5.36
C GLU A 186 -17.07 5.00 -5.08
N LEU A 187 -17.09 5.78 -3.99
CA LEU A 187 -15.95 6.59 -3.53
C LEU A 187 -14.70 5.73 -3.28
N ARG A 188 -14.87 4.51 -2.76
CA ARG A 188 -13.75 3.57 -2.59
C ARG A 188 -13.14 3.18 -3.94
N LEU A 189 -13.95 2.97 -4.99
CA LEU A 189 -13.45 2.63 -6.31
C LEU A 189 -12.69 3.80 -6.93
N GLU A 190 -13.22 5.02 -6.81
CA GLU A 190 -12.52 6.25 -7.23
C GLU A 190 -11.16 6.38 -6.53
N LEU A 191 -11.11 6.19 -5.21
CA LEU A 191 -9.86 6.21 -4.44
C LEU A 191 -8.87 5.12 -4.90
N MET A 192 -9.36 3.93 -5.25
CA MET A 192 -8.51 2.84 -5.76
C MET A 192 -7.95 3.16 -7.15
N ASP A 193 -8.71 3.84 -8.00
CA ASP A 193 -8.26 4.30 -9.31
C ASP A 193 -7.21 5.42 -9.19
N GLU A 194 -7.45 6.40 -8.32
CA GLU A 194 -6.52 7.49 -8.03
C GLU A 194 -5.17 6.92 -7.54
N ARG A 195 -5.19 5.96 -6.60
CA ARG A 195 -3.98 5.28 -6.08
C ARG A 195 -3.25 4.49 -7.16
N SER A 196 -3.98 3.92 -8.12
CA SER A 196 -3.37 3.19 -9.23
C SER A 196 -2.60 4.14 -10.15
N THR A 197 -3.11 5.35 -10.37
CA THR A 197 -2.42 6.42 -11.10
C THR A 197 -1.21 6.95 -10.31
N GLY A 198 -1.34 7.16 -9.00
CA GLY A 198 -0.22 7.58 -8.13
C GLY A 198 0.95 6.58 -8.14
N ASN A 199 0.65 5.28 -8.20
CA ASN A 199 1.66 4.24 -8.39
C ASN A 199 2.41 4.38 -9.73
N ALA A 200 1.78 4.91 -10.78
CA ALA A 200 2.47 5.19 -12.04
C ALA A 200 3.48 6.35 -11.90
N ALA A 201 3.15 7.38 -11.12
CA ALA A 201 4.09 8.46 -10.81
C ALA A 201 5.26 7.96 -9.94
N SER A 202 5.00 7.10 -8.95
CA SER A 202 6.05 6.42 -8.19
C SER A 202 6.95 5.57 -9.10
N LYS A 203 6.38 4.85 -10.07
CA LYS A 203 7.20 4.12 -11.07
C LYS A 203 8.17 5.02 -11.83
N SER A 204 7.83 6.28 -12.08
CA SER A 204 8.75 7.24 -12.74
C SER A 204 9.96 7.57 -11.87
N LEU A 205 9.79 7.70 -10.55
CA LEU A 205 10.90 7.96 -9.61
C LEU A 205 11.84 6.75 -9.46
N PHE A 206 11.34 5.55 -9.73
CA PHE A 206 12.08 4.29 -9.64
C PHE A 206 12.47 3.71 -11.02
N ASN A 207 12.27 4.46 -12.11
CA ASN A 207 12.78 4.13 -13.45
C ASN A 207 13.63 5.27 -14.08
N PRO A 208 14.37 6.12 -13.35
CA PRO A 208 15.37 6.94 -14.02
C PRO A 208 16.49 5.99 -14.52
N TYR A 209 16.84 6.16 -15.79
CA TYR A 209 17.88 5.40 -16.45
C TYR A 209 19.24 6.03 -16.17
N PHE A 210 20.28 5.21 -16.10
CA PHE A 210 21.65 5.64 -15.81
C PHE A 210 22.64 5.14 -16.84
N CYS A 211 23.52 6.03 -17.28
CA CYS A 211 24.58 5.76 -18.26
C CYS A 211 25.93 6.31 -17.75
N LEU A 212 26.93 5.43 -17.60
CA LEU A 212 28.26 5.80 -17.12
C LEU A 212 29.10 6.61 -18.14
N CYS A 213 28.63 6.78 -19.38
CA CYS A 213 29.39 7.40 -20.47
C CYS A 213 29.12 8.91 -20.70
N GLU A 214 28.25 9.57 -19.92
CA GLU A 214 27.76 10.93 -20.24
C GLU A 214 28.58 12.12 -19.67
N HIS A 215 29.90 11.97 -19.48
CA HIS A 215 30.80 13.10 -19.15
C HIS A 215 31.98 13.27 -20.11
#